data_AF-A0A9D2BEP7-F1
#
_entry.id   AF-A0A9D2BEP7-F1
#
_cell.length_a   1.000
_cell.length_b   1.000
_cell.length_c   1.000
_cell.angle_alpha   90.00
_cell.angle_beta   90.00
_cell.angle_gamma   90.00
#
_symmetry.space_group_name_H-M   'P 1'
#
loop_
_entity.id
_entity.type
_entity.pdbx_description
1 polymer ?
#
loop_
_entity_poly.entity_id
_entity_poly.type
_entity_poly.pdbx_seq_one_letter_code
_entity_poly.pdbx_strand_id
1 'polypeptide(L)' 'MGVPSIIGFIALPEIGFIIGIAVIIFGCTAVMQNPFISTGQKILWILTILVLNWIGLLWYYYVFYMKNKE' A
#
# COMPACT_ATOMS: atom_id res chain seq x y z
N MET A 1 -16.91 -15.73 26.80
CA MET A 1 -17.42 -14.66 25.92
C MET A 1 -16.41 -14.43 24.81
N GLY A 2 -16.49 -15.24 23.75
CA GLY A 2 -15.64 -15.08 22.57
C GLY A 2 -16.53 -14.68 21.41
N VAL A 3 -16.41 -13.44 20.95
CA VAL A 3 -16.91 -13.05 19.63
C VAL A 3 -15.72 -13.24 18.70
N PRO A 4 -15.61 -14.38 17.99
CA PRO A 4 -14.40 -14.71 17.26
C PRO A 4 -14.47 -14.08 15.87
N SER A 5 -13.36 -13.44 15.49
CA SER A 5 -12.75 -13.43 14.16
C SER A 5 -13.47 -12.80 12.95
N ILE A 6 -14.80 -12.65 12.87
CA ILE A 6 -15.45 -12.17 11.63
C ILE A 6 -15.13 -10.70 11.33
N ILE A 7 -15.10 -9.84 12.35
CA ILE A 7 -14.79 -8.40 12.19
C ILE A 7 -13.31 -8.19 11.77
N GLY A 8 -12.40 -9.04 12.25
CA GLY A 8 -10.98 -8.95 11.93
C GLY A 8 -10.65 -9.33 10.48
N PHE A 9 -11.38 -10.27 9.88
CA PHE A 9 -11.16 -10.68 8.49
C PHE A 9 -11.76 -9.71 7.47
N ILE A 10 -12.83 -8.98 7.81
CA ILE A 10 -13.43 -7.96 6.93
C ILE A 10 -12.58 -6.67 6.95
N ALA A 11 -12.06 -6.29 8.12
CA ALA A 11 -11.24 -5.10 8.29
C ALA A 11 -9.84 -5.18 7.66
N LEU A 12 -9.27 -6.38 7.52
CA LEU A 12 -7.91 -6.56 6.98
C LEU A 12 -7.76 -6.05 5.52
N PRO A 13 -8.67 -6.39 4.58
CA PRO A 13 -8.71 -5.82 3.23
C PRO A 13 -8.80 -4.29 3.20
N GLU A 14 -9.67 -3.75 4.05
CA GLU A 14 -9.92 -2.31 4.12
C GLU A 14 -8.70 -1.56 4.67
N ILE A 15 -8.03 -2.11 5.67
CA ILE A 15 -6.78 -1.57 6.22
C ILE A 15 -5.67 -1.59 5.17
N GLY A 16 -5.50 -2.68 4.41
CA GLY A 16 -4.50 -2.78 3.34
C GLY A 16 -4.69 -1.71 2.26
N PHE A 17 -5.93 -1.45 1.87
CA PHE A 17 -6.28 -0.40 0.91
C PHE A 17 -6.00 1.02 1.45
N ILE A 18 -6.38 1.29 2.71
CA ILE A 18 -6.12 2.57 3.37
C ILE A 18 -4.61 2.83 3.48
N ILE A 19 -3.83 1.83 3.88
CA ILE A 19 -2.37 1.92 3.95
C ILE A 19 -1.81 2.16 2.54
N GLY A 20 -2.32 1.48 1.52
CA GLY A 20 -1.92 1.69 0.13
C GLY A 20 -2.10 3.13 -0.33
N ILE A 21 -3.27 3.72 -0.09
CA ILE A 21 -3.57 5.13 -0.41
C ILE A 21 -2.67 6.07 0.40
N ALA A 22 -2.52 5.82 1.71
CA ALA A 22 -1.70 6.65 2.57
C ALA A 22 -0.24 6.69 2.09
N VAL A 23 0.34 5.54 1.73
CA VAL A 23 1.73 5.45 1.22
C VAL A 23 1.90 6.25 -0.07
N ILE A 24 0.92 6.23 -0.99
CA ILE A 24 0.99 7.03 -2.22
C ILE A 24 0.95 8.52 -1.90
N ILE A 25 0.00 8.97 -1.08
CA ILE A 25 -0.15 10.40 -0.76
C ILE A 25 1.06 10.92 0.01
N PHE A 26 1.47 10.25 1.09
CA PHE A 26 2.62 10.67 1.89
C PHE A 26 3.93 10.54 1.12
N GLY A 27 4.11 9.46 0.36
CA GLY A 27 5.30 9.25 -0.47
C GLY A 27 5.46 10.32 -1.55
N CYS A 28 4.40 10.60 -2.32
CA CYS A 28 4.43 11.65 -3.34
C CYS A 28 4.63 13.04 -2.72
N THR A 29 3.97 13.34 -1.61
CA THR A 29 4.13 14.61 -0.90
C THR A 29 5.57 14.80 -0.41
N ALA A 30 6.17 13.77 0.17
CA ALA A 30 7.57 13.78 0.57
C ALA A 30 8.49 14.03 -0.64
N VAL A 31 8.31 13.33 -1.75
CA VAL A 31 9.14 13.50 -2.96
C VAL A 31 8.98 14.90 -3.57
N MET A 32 7.77 15.47 -3.59
CA MET A 32 7.53 16.81 -4.13
C MET A 32 8.17 17.90 -3.27
N GLN A 33 8.06 17.79 -1.95
CA GLN A 33 8.60 18.76 -0.99
C GLN A 33 10.12 18.65 -0.82
N ASN A 34 10.76 17.58 -1.32
CA ASN A 34 12.20 17.42 -1.21
C ASN A 34 12.96 18.45 -2.07
N PRO A 35 13.82 19.30 -1.46
CA PRO A 35 14.62 20.28 -2.19
C PRO A 35 15.88 19.68 -2.83
N PHE A 36 16.31 18.49 -2.40
CA PHE A 36 17.52 17.81 -2.90
C PHE A 36 17.30 17.05 -4.21
N ILE A 37 16.06 16.78 -4.59
CA ILE A 37 15.72 15.93 -5.73
C ILE A 37 15.39 16.81 -6.94
N SER A 38 16.05 16.57 -8.07
CA SER A 38 15.75 17.28 -9.33
C SER A 38 14.40 16.86 -9.92
N THR A 39 13.79 17.70 -10.75
CA THR A 39 12.44 17.45 -11.33
C THR A 39 12.34 16.10 -12.05
N GLY A 40 13.39 15.68 -12.79
CA GLY A 40 13.42 14.38 -13.46
C GLY A 40 13.49 13.21 -12.48
N GLN A 41 14.27 13.34 -11.40
CA GLN A 41 14.33 12.33 -10.35
C GLN A 41 13.03 12.24 -9.56
N LYS A 42 12.29 13.34 -9.37
CA LYS A 42 10.97 13.33 -8.71
C LYS A 42 9.99 12.42 -9.46
N ILE A 43 9.98 12.47 -10.79
CA ILE A 43 9.13 11.61 -11.61
C ILE A 43 9.51 10.13 -11.44
N LEU A 44 10.82 9.82 -11.46
CA LEU A 44 11.30 8.45 -11.23
C LEU A 44 10.92 7.94 -9.84
N TRP A 45 11.02 8.78 -8.81
CA TRP A 45 10.63 8.42 -7.45
C TRP A 45 9.13 8.21 -7.29
N ILE A 46 8.30 9.07 -7.91
CA ILE A 46 6.84 8.89 -7.92
C ILE A 46 6.46 7.58 -8.65
N LEU A 47 7.06 7.30 -9.81
CA LEU A 47 6.87 6.04 -10.52
C LEU A 47 7.28 4.83 -9.67
N THR A 48 8.40 4.94 -8.96
CA THR A 48 8.88 3.89 -8.05
C THR A 48 7.88 3.64 -6.92
N ILE A 49 7.34 4.70 -6.30
CA ILE A 49 6.32 4.59 -5.24
C ILE A 49 5.07 3.87 -5.78
N LEU A 50 4.59 4.22 -6.98
CA LEU A 50 3.43 3.59 -7.59
C LEU A 50 3.67 2.10 -7.88
N VAL A 51 4.83 1.75 -8.44
CA VAL A 51 5.19 0.36 -8.75
C VAL A 51 5.32 -0.48 -7.49
N LEU A 52 6.00 0.04 -6.45
CA LEU A 52 6.15 -0.65 -5.18
C LEU A 52 4.81 -0.82 -4.45
N ASN A 53 3.94 0.19 -4.50
CA ASN A 53 2.60 0.11 -3.95
C ASN A 53 1.77 -0.98 -4.66
N TRP A 54 1.85 -1.04 -6.00
CA TRP A 54 1.17 -2.05 -6.79
C TRP A 54 1.67 -3.48 -6.50
N ILE A 55 2.99 -3.67 -6.38
CA ILE A 55 3.58 -4.97 -5.98
C ILE A 55 3.10 -5.35 -4.57
N GLY A 56 3.09 -4.40 -3.63
CA GLY A 56 2.58 -4.62 -2.28
C GLY A 56 1.11 -5.02 -2.26
N LEU A 57 0.29 -4.40 -3.12
CA LEU A 57 -1.12 -4.74 -3.28
C LEU A 57 -1.29 -6.15 -3.86
N LEU A 58 -0.53 -6.51 -4.89
CA LEU A 58 -0.55 -7.85 -5.49
C LEU A 58 -0.14 -8.91 -4.47
N TRP A 59 0.90 -8.65 -3.67
CA TRP A 59 1.32 -9.54 -2.59
C TRP A 59 0.25 -9.67 -1.51
N TYR A 60 -0.36 -8.55 -1.12
CA TYR A 60 -1.47 -8.53 -0.18
C TYR A 60 -2.64 -9.40 -0.66
N TYR A 61 -3.06 -9.24 -1.92
CA TYR A 61 -4.10 -10.06 -2.53
C TYR A 61 -3.71 -11.54 -2.59
N TYR A 62 -2.47 -11.86 -2.96
CA TYR A 62 -1.98 -13.24 -3.01
C TYR A 62 -2.04 -13.90 -1.62
N VAL A 63 -1.50 -13.26 -0.59
CA VAL A 63 -1.49 -13.81 0.77
C VAL A 63 -2.90 -13.91 1.34
N PHE A 64 -3.77 -12.91 1.12
CA PHE A 64 -5.09 -12.91 1.74
C PHE A 64 -6.09 -13.83 1.03
N TYR A 65 -6.09 -13.86 -0.31
CA TYR A 65 -7.11 -14.58 -1.09
C TYR A 65 -6.64 -15.94 -1.63
N MET A 66 -5.35 -16.13 -1.93
CA MET A 66 -4.85 -17.39 -2.49
C MET A 66 -4.33 -18.34 -1.40
N LYS A 67 -3.64 -17.82 -0.38
CA LYS A 67 -3.06 -18.67 0.68
C LYS A 67 -4.09 -19.20 1.69
N ASN A 68 -5.25 -18.55 1.81
CA ASN A 68 -6.34 -19.00 2.70
C ASN A 68 -7.34 -19.93 1.99
N LYS A 69 -7.02 -20.42 0.79
CA LYS A 69 -7.85 -21.36 0.01
C LYS A 69 -7.33 -22.81 0.04
N GLU A 70 -6.30 -23.09 0.83
CA GLU A 70 -5.88 -24.44 1.23
C GLU A 70 -6.38 -24.74 2.65
#